data_AF-A0A534ZJ41-F1
#
_entry.id   AF-A0A534ZJ41-F1
#
_cell.length_a   1.000
_cell.length_b   1.000
_cell.length_c   1.000
_cell.angle_alpha   90.00
_cell.angle_beta   90.00
_cell.angle_gamma   90.00
#
_symmetry.space_group_name_H-M   'P 1'
#
loop_
_entity.id
_entity.type
_entity.pdbx_description
1 polymer ?
#
loop_
_entity_poly.entity_id
_entity_poly.type
_entity_poly.pdbx_seq_one_letter_code
_entity_poly.pdbx_strand_id
1 'polypeptide(L)'
;GFELARDIAVKMPVPCDQAYAGVGAHVRSSCPPLGVTADTIQLWIDDVLRPWLRVLGTHLARRPYLFGERPSLADFAVFGGNAAHFVNDPLCRRWTEEDAPAVVEHTHRLLEPEDQEFGDWDDPGAVPETLTAVLAELGRHYLPWVARACREGVADVVFTGGARVAVHATEFLRDTRATLLARYVEHRSARLDAVLDGAGILRFFADHAALAGSIPDYREPPQPALNRPFPPAEG
;
A
#
# COMPACT_ATOMS: atom_id res chain seq x y z
N GLY A 1 -10.80 3.26 -13.19
CA GLY A 1 -10.67 4.13 -14.39
C GLY A 1 -11.95 4.88 -14.71
N PHE A 2 -13.04 4.17 -15.00
CA PHE A 2 -14.34 4.78 -15.34
C PHE A 2 -14.96 5.61 -14.20
N GLU A 3 -14.78 5.20 -12.95
CA GLU A 3 -15.23 5.98 -11.78
C GLU A 3 -14.59 7.37 -11.72
N LEU A 4 -13.26 7.43 -11.83
CA LEU A 4 -12.53 8.70 -11.88
C LEU A 4 -12.89 9.54 -13.12
N ALA A 5 -13.14 8.89 -14.26
CA ALA A 5 -13.60 9.56 -15.48
C ALA A 5 -15.02 10.15 -15.31
N ARG A 6 -15.92 9.44 -14.62
CA ARG A 6 -17.27 9.89 -14.29
C ARG A 6 -17.21 11.11 -13.36
N ASP A 7 -16.40 11.05 -12.30
CA ASP A 7 -16.21 12.18 -11.39
C ASP A 7 -15.63 13.42 -12.09
N ILE A 8 -14.69 13.22 -13.01
CA ILE A 8 -14.11 14.30 -13.80
C ILE A 8 -15.11 14.85 -14.81
N ALA A 9 -15.91 14.01 -15.47
CA ALA A 9 -16.96 14.45 -16.39
C ALA A 9 -18.08 15.25 -15.70
N VAL A 10 -18.27 15.07 -14.39
CA VAL A 10 -19.16 15.91 -13.58
C VAL A 10 -18.53 17.28 -13.29
N LYS A 11 -17.20 17.34 -13.09
CA LYS A 11 -16.46 18.57 -12.74
C LYS A 11 -15.97 19.37 -13.94
N MET A 12 -15.80 18.72 -15.09
CA MET A 12 -15.34 19.29 -16.35
C MET A 12 -16.36 18.99 -17.44
N PRO A 13 -16.73 19.96 -18.31
CA PRO A 13 -17.76 19.78 -19.33
C PRO A 13 -17.22 18.98 -20.53
N VAL A 14 -16.74 17.77 -20.28
CA VAL A 14 -16.23 16.84 -21.30
C VAL A 14 -17.01 15.53 -21.27
N PRO A 15 -17.22 14.88 -22.43
CA PRO A 15 -17.77 13.53 -22.48
C PRO A 15 -16.97 12.52 -21.65
N CYS A 16 -17.65 11.50 -21.11
CA CYS A 16 -17.05 10.51 -20.21
C CYS A 16 -15.93 9.68 -20.88
N ASP A 17 -16.06 9.38 -22.16
CA ASP A 17 -15.02 8.72 -22.97
C ASP A 17 -13.77 9.60 -23.12
N GLN A 18 -13.94 10.90 -23.32
CA GLN A 18 -12.83 11.87 -23.35
C GLN A 18 -12.16 11.99 -21.97
N ALA A 19 -12.95 12.07 -20.89
CA ALA A 19 -12.43 12.07 -19.53
C ALA A 19 -11.64 10.78 -19.23
N TYR A 20 -12.17 9.62 -19.63
CA TYR A 20 -11.52 8.32 -19.46
C TYR A 20 -10.20 8.24 -20.22
N ALA A 21 -10.16 8.69 -21.48
CA ALA A 21 -8.94 8.73 -22.27
C ALA A 21 -7.87 9.63 -21.62
N GLY A 22 -8.26 10.82 -21.16
CA GLY A 22 -7.37 11.77 -20.50
C GLY A 22 -6.80 11.24 -19.18
N VAL A 23 -7.66 10.72 -18.31
CA VAL A 23 -7.26 10.07 -17.05
C VAL A 23 -6.33 8.90 -17.33
N GLY A 24 -6.70 8.03 -18.27
CA GLY A 24 -5.89 6.88 -18.64
C GLY A 24 -4.49 7.28 -19.13
N ALA A 25 -4.39 8.33 -19.94
CA ALA A 25 -3.11 8.85 -20.40
C ALA A 25 -2.27 9.42 -19.25
N HIS A 26 -2.90 10.16 -18.33
CA HIS A 26 -2.22 10.70 -17.15
C HIS A 26 -1.71 9.60 -16.22
N VAL A 27 -2.53 8.60 -15.90
CA VAL A 27 -2.10 7.47 -15.05
C VAL A 27 -0.97 6.70 -15.73
N ARG A 28 -1.09 6.39 -17.03
CA ARG A 28 -0.04 5.67 -17.76
C ARG A 28 1.27 6.45 -17.90
N SER A 29 1.27 7.78 -17.84
CA SER A 29 2.51 8.56 -17.92
C SER A 29 3.42 8.34 -16.70
N SER A 30 2.85 7.89 -15.57
CA SER A 30 3.61 7.50 -14.37
C SER A 30 4.31 6.15 -14.48
N CYS A 31 3.91 5.29 -15.43
CA CYS A 31 4.42 3.92 -15.53
C CYS A 31 5.89 3.86 -16.02
N PRO A 32 6.29 4.52 -17.12
CA PRO A 32 7.67 4.43 -17.62
C PRO A 32 8.75 4.93 -16.63
N PRO A 33 8.56 6.01 -15.85
CA PRO A 33 9.51 6.41 -14.80
C PRO A 33 9.71 5.38 -13.69
N LEU A 34 8.73 4.51 -13.46
CA LEU A 34 8.82 3.36 -12.55
C LEU A 34 9.35 2.10 -13.26
N GLY A 35 9.72 2.22 -14.54
CA GLY A 35 10.10 1.13 -15.42
C GLY A 35 9.03 0.06 -15.58
N VAL A 36 7.77 0.48 -15.53
CA VAL A 36 6.61 -0.32 -15.94
C VAL A 36 6.34 -0.01 -17.41
N THR A 37 6.73 -0.92 -18.28
CA THR A 37 6.63 -0.82 -19.75
C THR A 37 5.98 -2.08 -20.32
N ALA A 38 5.69 -2.11 -21.62
CA ALA A 38 5.17 -3.33 -22.26
C ALA A 38 6.11 -4.54 -22.08
N ASP A 39 7.43 -4.31 -22.03
CA ASP A 39 8.44 -5.37 -21.92
C ASP A 39 8.65 -5.83 -20.46
N THR A 40 8.31 -4.99 -19.49
CA THR A 40 8.61 -5.24 -18.07
C THR A 40 7.37 -5.47 -17.20
N ILE A 41 6.16 -5.13 -17.68
CA ILE A 41 4.93 -5.24 -16.90
C ILE A 41 4.70 -6.65 -16.34
N GLN A 42 5.04 -7.68 -17.11
CA GLN A 42 4.85 -9.07 -16.67
C GLN A 42 5.75 -9.42 -15.48
N LEU A 43 6.96 -8.82 -15.40
CA LEU A 43 7.84 -8.95 -14.23
C LEU A 43 7.16 -8.35 -13.00
N TRP A 44 6.56 -7.17 -13.11
CA TRP A 44 5.83 -6.56 -12.00
C TRP A 44 4.62 -7.39 -11.56
N ILE A 45 3.93 -8.03 -12.49
CA ILE A 45 2.78 -8.88 -12.17
C ILE A 45 3.24 -10.15 -11.43
N ASP A 46 4.17 -10.89 -12.03
CA ASP A 46 4.54 -12.23 -11.55
C ASP A 46 5.49 -12.19 -10.35
N ASP A 47 6.42 -11.24 -10.35
CA ASP A 47 7.42 -11.09 -9.29
C ASP A 47 7.02 -10.08 -8.23
N VAL A 48 5.93 -9.32 -8.32
CA VAL A 48 5.57 -8.36 -7.26
C VAL A 48 4.10 -8.46 -6.87
N LEU A 49 3.19 -8.20 -7.80
CA LEU A 49 1.76 -8.10 -7.49
C LEU A 49 1.18 -9.42 -6.99
N ARG A 50 1.32 -10.51 -7.76
CA ARG A 50 0.69 -11.79 -7.40
C ARG A 50 1.28 -12.39 -6.12
N PRO A 51 2.61 -12.40 -5.90
CA PRO A 51 3.18 -12.83 -4.62
C PRO A 51 2.69 -11.99 -3.43
N TRP A 52 2.62 -10.67 -3.57
CA TRP A 52 2.05 -9.78 -2.56
C TRP A 52 0.60 -10.16 -2.22
N LEU A 53 -0.25 -10.33 -3.23
CA LEU A 53 -1.64 -10.72 -3.05
C LEU A 53 -1.75 -12.05 -2.30
N ARG A 54 -0.98 -13.08 -2.67
CA ARG A 54 -1.01 -14.40 -2.00
C ARG A 54 -0.62 -14.32 -0.53
N VAL A 55 0.44 -13.58 -0.21
CA VAL A 55 0.91 -13.46 1.18
C VAL A 55 -0.09 -12.67 2.02
N LEU A 56 -0.59 -11.55 1.50
CA LEU A 56 -1.62 -10.76 2.16
C LEU A 56 -2.93 -11.55 2.34
N GLY A 57 -3.38 -12.23 1.29
CA GLY A 57 -4.57 -13.08 1.30
C GLY A 57 -4.44 -14.26 2.27
N THR A 58 -3.27 -14.87 2.39
CA THR A 58 -3.01 -15.93 3.39
C THR A 58 -3.17 -15.40 4.81
N HIS A 59 -2.74 -14.17 5.07
CA HIS A 59 -2.93 -13.54 6.38
C HIS A 59 -4.41 -13.22 6.63
N LEU A 60 -5.09 -12.58 5.68
CA LEU A 60 -6.48 -12.15 5.78
C LEU A 60 -7.49 -13.31 5.76
N ALA A 61 -7.14 -14.46 5.18
CA ALA A 61 -7.97 -15.66 5.24
C ALA A 61 -8.12 -16.21 6.66
N ARG A 62 -7.24 -15.81 7.58
CA ARG A 62 -7.26 -16.23 8.99
C ARG A 62 -7.77 -15.13 9.93
N ARG A 63 -7.79 -13.88 9.48
CA ARG A 63 -8.13 -12.69 10.27
C ARG A 63 -8.84 -11.70 9.38
N PRO A 64 -9.98 -11.13 9.79
CA PRO A 64 -10.69 -10.17 8.95
C PRO A 64 -9.91 -8.87 8.74
N TYR A 65 -8.89 -8.58 9.55
CA TYR A 65 -8.00 -7.41 9.47
C TYR A 65 -6.54 -7.77 9.78
N LEU A 66 -5.60 -6.88 9.46
CA LEU A 66 -4.15 -7.11 9.63
C LEU A 66 -3.70 -7.39 11.07
N PHE A 67 -4.43 -6.87 12.06
CA PHE A 67 -4.10 -7.03 13.47
C PHE A 67 -5.27 -7.58 14.29
N GLY A 68 -6.08 -8.49 13.71
CA GLY A 68 -7.13 -9.22 14.45
C GLY A 68 -8.54 -8.96 13.92
N GLU A 69 -9.49 -8.73 14.82
CA GLU A 69 -10.93 -8.66 14.52
C GLU A 69 -11.48 -7.23 14.39
N ARG A 70 -10.61 -6.23 14.49
CA ARG A 70 -10.95 -4.80 14.31
C ARG A 70 -9.98 -4.13 13.33
N PRO A 71 -10.48 -3.24 12.43
CA PRO A 71 -9.60 -2.54 11.51
C PRO A 71 -8.62 -1.63 12.25
N SER A 72 -7.44 -1.49 11.67
CA SER A 72 -6.36 -0.63 12.13
C SER A 72 -6.00 0.39 11.05
N LEU A 73 -5.12 1.34 11.38
CA LEU A 73 -4.57 2.26 10.39
C LEU A 73 -3.87 1.53 9.23
N ALA A 74 -3.26 0.37 9.49
CA ALA A 74 -2.61 -0.42 8.45
C ALA A 74 -3.62 -0.98 7.43
N ASP A 75 -4.81 -1.36 7.87
CA ASP A 75 -5.87 -1.83 6.99
C ASP A 75 -6.31 -0.73 6.02
N PHE A 76 -6.46 0.51 6.51
CA PHE A 76 -6.79 1.67 5.67
C PHE A 76 -5.65 2.08 4.73
N ALA A 77 -4.39 1.86 5.11
CA ALA A 77 -3.24 2.10 4.24
C ALA A 77 -3.21 1.15 3.03
N VAL A 78 -3.70 -0.08 3.20
CA VAL A 78 -3.81 -1.08 2.13
C VAL A 78 -5.11 -0.90 1.33
N PHE A 79 -6.20 -0.51 1.99
CA PHE A 79 -7.54 -0.38 1.42
C PHE A 79 -7.60 0.45 0.13
N GLY A 80 -7.07 1.67 0.14
CA GLY A 80 -7.25 2.60 -0.98
C GLY A 80 -6.68 2.06 -2.30
N GLY A 81 -5.49 1.46 -2.24
CA GLY A 81 -4.86 0.83 -3.39
C GLY A 81 -5.64 -0.39 -3.88
N ASN A 82 -6.08 -1.25 -2.95
CA ASN A 82 -6.89 -2.43 -3.29
C ASN A 82 -8.22 -2.04 -3.94
N ALA A 83 -8.96 -1.13 -3.33
CA ALA A 83 -10.24 -0.67 -3.85
C ALA A 83 -10.09 -0.04 -5.24
N ALA A 84 -9.09 0.80 -5.46
CA ALA A 84 -8.93 1.53 -6.72
C ALA A 84 -8.34 0.70 -7.86
N HIS A 85 -7.38 -0.18 -7.57
CA HIS A 85 -6.51 -0.78 -8.59
C HIS A 85 -6.61 -2.30 -8.72
N PHE A 86 -7.12 -3.00 -7.70
CA PHE A 86 -7.10 -4.47 -7.69
C PHE A 86 -8.50 -5.08 -7.61
N VAL A 87 -9.36 -4.60 -6.72
CA VAL A 87 -10.67 -5.19 -6.44
C VAL A 87 -11.76 -4.68 -7.38
N ASN A 88 -11.70 -3.40 -7.79
CA ASN A 88 -12.69 -2.80 -8.72
C ASN A 88 -12.18 -2.70 -10.18
N ASP A 89 -10.98 -3.20 -10.48
CA ASP A 89 -10.49 -3.32 -11.85
C ASP A 89 -10.76 -4.76 -12.38
N PRO A 90 -11.51 -4.96 -13.49
CA PRO A 90 -11.89 -6.29 -13.93
C PRO A 90 -10.73 -7.24 -14.29
N LEU A 91 -9.57 -6.72 -14.69
CA LEU A 91 -8.40 -7.55 -15.00
C LEU A 91 -7.70 -7.97 -13.72
N CYS A 92 -7.36 -7.02 -12.86
CA CYS A 92 -6.70 -7.29 -11.59
C CYS A 92 -7.59 -8.08 -10.62
N ARG A 93 -8.91 -7.88 -10.70
CA ARG A 93 -9.89 -8.57 -9.85
C ARG A 93 -9.84 -10.08 -10.07
N ARG A 94 -9.68 -10.54 -11.32
CA ARG A 94 -9.53 -11.98 -11.61
C ARG A 94 -8.32 -12.57 -10.89
N TRP A 95 -7.15 -11.93 -10.99
CA TRP A 95 -5.96 -12.41 -10.28
C TRP A 95 -6.14 -12.36 -8.76
N THR A 96 -6.79 -11.32 -8.25
CA THR A 96 -7.06 -11.20 -6.81
C THR A 96 -7.99 -12.31 -6.32
N GLU A 97 -9.05 -12.65 -7.04
CA GLU A 97 -9.95 -13.76 -6.71
C GLU A 97 -9.27 -15.12 -6.83
N GLU A 98 -8.42 -15.31 -7.85
CA GLU A 98 -7.66 -16.56 -8.06
C GLU A 98 -6.61 -16.79 -6.97
N ASP A 99 -5.86 -15.75 -6.60
CA ASP A 99 -4.69 -15.88 -5.70
C ASP A 99 -5.03 -15.58 -4.24
N ALA A 100 -6.01 -14.71 -3.97
CA ALA A 100 -6.18 -14.06 -2.68
C ALA A 100 -7.63 -13.56 -2.43
N PRO A 101 -8.66 -14.43 -2.46
CA PRO A 101 -10.06 -14.01 -2.31
C PRO A 101 -10.33 -13.25 -1.00
N ALA A 102 -9.60 -13.55 0.08
CA ALA A 102 -9.71 -12.82 1.35
C ALA A 102 -9.33 -11.33 1.25
N VAL A 103 -8.54 -10.93 0.25
CA VAL A 103 -8.23 -9.51 -0.02
C VAL A 103 -9.47 -8.78 -0.56
N VAL A 104 -10.27 -9.45 -1.39
CA VAL A 104 -11.56 -8.92 -1.88
C VAL A 104 -12.51 -8.73 -0.70
N GLU A 105 -12.64 -9.76 0.15
CA GLU A 105 -13.50 -9.72 1.34
C GLU A 105 -13.09 -8.60 2.30
N HIS A 106 -11.80 -8.46 2.61
CA HIS A 106 -11.25 -7.36 3.41
C HIS A 106 -11.58 -5.98 2.83
N THR A 107 -11.38 -5.82 1.52
CA THR A 107 -11.63 -4.54 0.85
C THR A 107 -13.11 -4.18 0.86
N HIS A 108 -14.00 -5.13 0.58
CA HIS A 108 -15.44 -4.91 0.64
C HIS A 108 -15.91 -4.62 2.07
N ARG A 109 -15.35 -5.33 3.07
CA ARG A 109 -15.62 -5.07 4.48
C ARG A 109 -15.28 -3.63 4.89
N LEU A 110 -14.19 -3.06 4.37
CA LEU A 110 -13.87 -1.65 4.64
C LEU A 110 -14.70 -0.66 3.82
N LEU A 111 -15.22 -1.08 2.66
CA LEU A 111 -16.06 -0.25 1.79
C LEU A 111 -17.50 -0.14 2.30
N GLU A 112 -18.02 -1.23 2.89
CA GLU A 112 -19.37 -1.38 3.41
C GLU A 112 -19.30 -1.69 4.94
N PRO A 113 -18.95 -0.69 5.77
CA PRO A 113 -18.74 -0.86 7.20
C PRO A 113 -20.05 -1.03 8.00
N GLU A 114 -21.20 -0.96 7.36
CA GLU A 114 -22.51 -1.04 8.01
C GLU A 114 -22.70 -2.38 8.73
N ASP A 115 -23.36 -2.34 9.89
CA ASP A 115 -23.74 -3.51 10.69
C ASP A 115 -22.59 -4.46 11.07
N GLN A 116 -21.36 -3.96 11.12
CA GLN A 116 -20.21 -4.75 11.54
C GLN A 116 -20.01 -4.76 13.05
N GLU A 117 -19.86 -5.97 13.59
CA GLU A 117 -19.34 -6.18 14.94
C GLU A 117 -17.82 -6.32 14.89
N PHE A 118 -17.12 -5.52 15.70
CA PHE A 118 -15.67 -5.56 15.81
C PHE A 118 -15.25 -6.26 17.09
N GLY A 119 -14.46 -7.32 16.95
CA GLY A 119 -13.78 -7.97 18.07
C GLY A 119 -12.53 -7.21 18.52
N ASP A 120 -11.60 -7.95 19.11
CA ASP A 120 -10.36 -7.40 19.66
C ASP A 120 -9.22 -7.38 18.63
N TRP A 121 -8.21 -6.55 18.90
CA TRP A 121 -6.93 -6.68 18.23
C TRP A 121 -6.17 -7.89 18.76
N ASP A 122 -5.32 -8.48 17.91
CA ASP A 122 -4.40 -9.53 18.29
C ASP A 122 -3.49 -9.06 19.43
N ASP A 123 -3.08 -10.00 20.28
CA ASP A 123 -2.06 -9.75 21.29
C ASP A 123 -0.77 -9.27 20.60
N PRO A 124 -0.30 -8.03 20.86
CA PRO A 124 0.98 -7.56 20.31
C PRO A 124 2.14 -8.47 20.72
N GLY A 125 1.94 -9.25 21.81
CA GLY A 125 2.64 -10.41 22.36
C GLY A 125 2.93 -11.57 21.41
N ALA A 126 2.04 -11.83 20.47
CA ALA A 126 2.03 -13.04 19.67
C ALA A 126 1.87 -12.71 18.18
N VAL A 127 2.95 -12.22 17.56
CA VAL A 127 2.95 -11.87 16.12
C VAL A 127 2.75 -13.13 15.29
N PRO A 128 1.68 -13.24 14.49
CA PRO A 128 1.41 -14.42 13.69
C PRO A 128 2.45 -14.63 12.59
N GLU A 129 2.79 -15.88 12.29
CA GLU A 129 3.69 -16.23 11.19
C GLU A 129 3.23 -15.65 9.84
N THR A 130 1.91 -15.59 9.61
CA THR A 130 1.37 -14.99 8.38
C THR A 130 1.60 -13.48 8.31
N LEU A 131 1.62 -12.77 9.44
CA LEU A 131 1.97 -11.34 9.46
C LEU A 131 3.47 -11.15 9.23
N THR A 132 4.31 -12.00 9.83
CA THR A 132 5.76 -12.02 9.56
C THR A 132 6.03 -12.25 8.07
N ALA A 133 5.28 -13.14 7.41
CA ALA A 133 5.38 -13.36 5.97
C ALA A 133 5.01 -12.11 5.14
N VAL A 134 3.95 -11.38 5.53
CA VAL A 134 3.58 -10.09 4.90
C VAL A 134 4.72 -9.08 5.02
N LEU A 135 5.34 -8.99 6.20
CA LEU A 135 6.50 -8.11 6.41
C LEU A 135 7.72 -8.55 5.59
N ALA A 136 7.97 -9.85 5.48
CA ALA A 136 9.08 -10.39 4.71
C ALA A 136 8.98 -10.06 3.21
N GLU A 137 7.76 -9.99 2.67
CA GLU A 137 7.53 -9.61 1.26
C GLU A 137 8.01 -8.18 0.95
N LEU A 138 7.94 -7.27 1.94
CA LEU A 138 8.52 -5.92 1.82
C LEU A 138 10.04 -5.97 1.62
N GLY A 139 10.70 -6.97 2.22
CA GLY A 139 12.14 -7.18 2.14
C GLY A 139 12.62 -7.73 0.80
N ARG A 140 11.72 -8.30 -0.02
CA ARG A 140 12.07 -8.95 -1.28
C ARG A 140 12.37 -7.94 -2.38
N HIS A 141 11.40 -7.08 -2.69
CA HIS A 141 11.48 -6.15 -3.81
C HIS A 141 11.26 -4.69 -3.46
N TYR A 142 10.80 -4.35 -2.26
CA TYR A 142 10.49 -2.95 -1.92
C TYR A 142 11.63 -2.28 -1.12
N LEU A 143 11.89 -2.74 0.09
CA LEU A 143 12.89 -2.14 0.98
C LEU A 143 14.32 -2.09 0.40
N PRO A 144 14.82 -3.08 -0.38
CA PRO A 144 16.17 -3.04 -0.93
C PRO A 144 16.44 -1.81 -1.81
N TRP A 145 15.57 -1.53 -2.78
CA TRP A 145 15.77 -0.37 -3.66
C TRP A 145 15.36 0.93 -2.97
N VAL A 146 14.30 0.94 -2.14
CA VAL A 146 13.86 2.16 -1.43
C VAL A 146 14.96 2.68 -0.51
N ALA A 147 15.58 1.80 0.30
CA ALA A 147 16.64 2.20 1.20
C ALA A 147 17.85 2.81 0.46
N ARG A 148 18.17 2.27 -0.72
CA ARG A 148 19.26 2.75 -1.57
C ARG A 148 18.90 4.03 -2.32
N ALA A 149 17.76 4.06 -3.00
CA ALA A 149 17.32 5.20 -3.82
C ALA A 149 17.08 6.45 -2.97
N CYS A 150 16.59 6.33 -1.73
CA CYS A 150 16.45 7.49 -0.84
C CYS A 150 17.78 8.14 -0.49
N ARG A 151 18.90 7.40 -0.55
CA ARG A 151 20.26 7.93 -0.32
C ARG A 151 20.94 8.38 -1.61
N GLU A 152 20.84 7.57 -2.66
CA GLU A 152 21.60 7.71 -3.91
C GLU A 152 20.80 8.43 -5.01
N GLY A 153 19.51 8.66 -4.81
CA GLY A 153 18.60 9.27 -5.78
C GLY A 153 17.95 8.28 -6.75
N VAL A 154 18.56 7.11 -6.96
CA VAL A 154 18.09 6.04 -7.84
C VAL A 154 18.59 4.69 -7.35
N ALA A 155 17.83 3.61 -7.58
CA ALA A 155 18.30 2.25 -7.37
C ALA A 155 17.58 1.27 -8.30
N ASP A 156 18.22 0.14 -8.57
CA ASP A 156 17.60 -0.95 -9.33
C ASP A 156 16.64 -1.75 -8.47
N VAL A 157 15.44 -1.98 -8.98
CA VAL A 157 14.59 -3.11 -8.61
C VAL A 157 15.11 -4.33 -9.38
N VAL A 158 15.46 -5.39 -8.64
CA VAL A 158 16.06 -6.60 -9.21
C VAL A 158 15.04 -7.74 -9.15
N PHE A 159 14.57 -8.17 -10.31
CA PHE A 159 13.59 -9.25 -10.45
C PHE A 159 14.24 -10.63 -10.31
N THR A 160 13.42 -11.67 -10.07
CA THR A 160 13.86 -13.05 -9.84
C THR A 160 14.69 -13.58 -11.02
N GLY A 161 14.33 -13.20 -12.25
CA GLY A 161 15.07 -13.53 -13.48
C GLY A 161 16.34 -12.72 -13.73
N GLY A 162 16.74 -11.85 -12.81
CA GLY A 162 17.94 -11.00 -12.91
C GLY A 162 17.75 -9.71 -13.71
N ALA A 163 16.56 -9.49 -14.30
CA ALA A 163 16.21 -8.22 -14.92
C ALA A 163 16.28 -7.08 -13.89
N ARG A 164 16.68 -5.89 -14.36
CA ARG A 164 16.87 -4.72 -13.51
C ARG A 164 16.13 -3.52 -14.07
N VAL A 165 15.42 -2.83 -13.19
CA VAL A 165 14.70 -1.60 -13.51
C VAL A 165 15.16 -0.50 -12.57
N ALA A 166 15.77 0.55 -13.11
CA ALA A 166 16.17 1.71 -12.32
C ALA A 166 14.94 2.55 -11.95
N VAL A 167 14.77 2.82 -10.66
CA VAL A 167 13.68 3.65 -10.13
C VAL A 167 14.26 4.81 -9.33
N HIS A 168 13.81 6.03 -9.66
CA HIS A 168 14.24 7.25 -8.99
C HIS A 168 13.43 7.50 -7.72
N ALA A 169 14.11 7.95 -6.66
CA ALA A 169 13.43 8.40 -5.46
C ALA A 169 12.76 9.76 -5.70
N THR A 170 11.46 9.83 -5.44
CA THR A 170 10.72 11.09 -5.33
C THR A 170 10.94 11.72 -3.95
N GLU A 171 10.64 13.00 -3.80
CA GLU A 171 10.63 13.67 -2.50
C GLU A 171 9.65 12.99 -1.54
N PHE A 172 8.45 12.67 -2.02
CA PHE A 172 7.46 11.89 -1.25
C PHE A 172 8.01 10.54 -0.75
N LEU A 173 8.75 9.80 -1.57
CA LEU A 173 9.37 8.54 -1.13
C LEU A 173 10.43 8.78 -0.06
N ARG A 174 11.23 9.85 -0.18
CA ARG A 174 12.24 10.20 0.84
C ARG A 174 11.57 10.57 2.16
N ASP A 175 10.53 11.38 2.13
CA ASP A 175 9.81 11.83 3.32
C ASP A 175 9.13 10.65 4.03
N THR A 176 8.37 9.84 3.29
CA THR A 176 7.71 8.65 3.86
C THR A 176 8.72 7.66 4.43
N ARG A 177 9.88 7.49 3.78
CA ARG A 177 10.97 6.67 4.29
C ARG A 177 11.58 7.25 5.57
N ALA A 178 11.82 8.55 5.62
CA ALA A 178 12.38 9.23 6.79
C ALA A 178 11.41 9.17 7.98
N THR A 179 10.10 9.35 7.75
CA THR A 179 9.06 9.18 8.77
C THR A 179 8.97 7.74 9.25
N LEU A 180 9.04 6.74 8.36
CA LEU A 180 9.05 5.32 8.75
C LEU A 180 10.23 4.99 9.67
N LEU A 181 11.42 5.51 9.36
CA LEU A 181 12.61 5.36 10.19
C LEU A 181 12.48 6.09 11.53
N ALA A 182 11.87 7.28 11.55
CA ALA A 182 11.61 8.02 12.78
C ALA A 182 10.66 7.26 13.72
N ARG A 183 9.60 6.65 13.18
CA ARG A 183 8.69 5.77 13.94
C ARG A 183 9.40 4.54 14.49
N TYR A 184 10.29 3.94 13.69
CA TYR A 184 11.11 2.84 14.17
C TYR A 184 12.00 3.26 15.34
N VAL A 185 12.68 4.42 15.25
CA VAL A 185 13.53 4.94 16.33
C VAL A 185 12.71 5.26 17.58
N GLU A 186 11.55 5.92 17.44
CA GLU A 186 10.64 6.27 18.54
C GLU A 186 10.15 5.03 19.31
N HIS A 187 9.79 3.97 18.59
CA HIS A 187 9.19 2.76 19.17
C HIS A 187 10.17 1.57 19.28
N ARG A 188 11.47 1.81 19.09
CA ARG A 188 12.47 0.73 19.06
C ARG A 188 12.47 -0.04 20.37
N SER A 189 12.41 -1.36 20.25
CA SER A 189 12.50 -2.28 21.38
C SER A 189 13.09 -3.60 20.92
N ALA A 190 13.61 -4.42 21.84
CA ALA A 190 14.10 -5.77 21.53
C ALA A 190 13.02 -6.63 20.87
N ARG A 191 11.75 -6.43 21.26
CA ARG A 191 10.59 -7.10 20.68
C ARG A 191 10.39 -6.71 19.21
N LEU A 192 10.40 -5.41 18.91
CA LEU A 192 10.24 -4.92 17.54
C LEU A 192 11.41 -5.38 16.67
N ASP A 193 12.65 -5.28 17.17
CA ASP A 193 13.83 -5.75 16.45
C ASP A 193 13.73 -7.25 16.13
N ALA A 194 13.26 -8.08 17.07
CA ALA A 194 13.05 -9.51 16.85
C ALA A 194 11.99 -9.81 15.77
N VAL A 195 10.90 -9.04 15.71
CA VAL A 195 9.86 -9.19 14.66
C VAL A 195 10.43 -8.82 13.28
N LEU A 196 11.13 -7.69 13.19
CA LEU A 196 11.74 -7.24 11.94
C LEU A 196 12.87 -8.18 11.49
N ASP A 197 13.61 -8.78 12.43
CA ASP A 197 14.64 -9.76 12.14
C ASP A 197 14.05 -11.10 11.67
N GLY A 198 12.98 -11.56 12.33
CA GLY A 198 12.23 -12.74 11.90
C GLY A 198 11.62 -12.61 10.49
N ALA A 199 11.29 -11.38 10.07
CA ALA A 199 10.90 -11.05 8.70
C ALA A 199 12.09 -10.80 7.74
N GLY A 200 13.33 -10.80 8.23
CA GLY A 200 14.53 -10.56 7.43
C GLY A 200 14.72 -9.10 6.97
N ILE A 201 14.03 -8.15 7.60
CA ILE A 201 14.00 -6.73 7.19
C ILE A 201 14.67 -5.79 8.19
N LEU A 202 15.12 -6.25 9.35
CA LEU A 202 15.71 -5.41 10.41
C LEU A 202 16.81 -4.47 9.91
N ARG A 203 17.72 -4.95 9.06
CA ARG A 203 18.82 -4.13 8.50
C ARG A 203 18.35 -2.88 7.75
N PHE A 204 17.17 -2.94 7.13
CA PHE A 204 16.59 -1.78 6.47
C PHE A 204 16.07 -0.74 7.48
N PHE A 205 16.00 -1.05 8.76
CA PHE A 205 15.64 -0.10 9.80
C PHE A 205 16.86 0.26 10.64
N ALA A 206 17.50 -0.73 11.26
CA ALA A 206 18.61 -0.55 12.18
C ALA A 206 19.81 0.18 11.55
N ASP A 207 20.23 -0.22 10.35
CA ASP A 207 21.41 0.35 9.68
C ASP A 207 21.14 1.77 9.12
N HIS A 208 19.88 2.19 9.11
CA HIS A 208 19.41 3.43 8.49
C HIS A 208 18.80 4.40 9.50
N ALA A 209 18.89 4.12 10.81
CA ALA A 209 18.29 4.94 11.86
C ALA A 209 18.75 6.42 11.84
N ALA A 210 19.98 6.69 11.38
CA ALA A 210 20.51 8.04 11.22
C ALA A 210 19.79 8.88 10.14
N LEU A 211 18.98 8.26 9.29
CA LEU A 211 18.17 8.92 8.26
C LEU A 211 16.72 9.17 8.73
N ALA A 212 16.43 8.95 10.01
CA ALA A 212 15.14 9.28 10.60
C ALA A 212 14.84 10.77 10.46
N GLY A 213 13.65 11.09 9.93
CA GLY A 213 13.16 12.45 9.77
C GLY A 213 12.22 12.87 10.89
N SER A 214 11.26 13.74 10.57
CA SER A 214 10.19 14.11 11.48
C SER A 214 9.00 13.15 11.39
N ILE A 215 8.29 13.05 12.51
CA ILE A 215 6.98 12.41 12.58
C ILE A 215 5.93 13.51 12.37
N PRO A 216 5.04 13.40 11.36
CA PRO A 216 3.96 14.35 11.16
C PRO A 216 3.03 14.41 12.38
N ASP A 217 2.59 15.61 12.75
CA ASP A 217 1.56 15.81 13.75
C ASP A 217 0.18 15.62 13.13
N TYR A 218 -0.56 14.62 13.61
CA TYR A 218 -1.90 14.25 13.13
C TYR A 218 -2.99 14.60 14.16
N ARG A 219 -2.67 15.42 15.17
CA ARG A 219 -3.64 15.87 16.18
C ARG A 219 -4.64 16.89 15.63
N GLU A 220 -4.26 17.64 14.60
CA GLU A 220 -5.19 18.53 13.93
C GLU A 220 -6.21 17.71 13.12
N PRO A 221 -7.52 18.03 13.23
CA PRO A 221 -8.54 17.31 12.48
C PRO A 221 -8.29 17.44 10.97
N PRO A 222 -8.59 16.40 10.16
CA PRO A 222 -8.43 16.48 8.71
C PRO A 222 -9.24 17.67 8.17
N GLN A 223 -8.63 18.44 7.26
CA GLN A 223 -9.32 19.53 6.56
C GLN A 223 -9.87 19.01 5.23
N PRO A 224 -11.18 19.15 4.95
CA PRO A 224 -12.20 19.84 5.74
C PRO A 224 -12.69 19.02 6.95
N ALA A 225 -12.98 19.70 8.07
CA ALA A 225 -13.51 19.09 9.29
C ALA A 225 -14.88 18.39 9.09
N LEU A 226 -15.55 18.68 7.97
CA LEU A 226 -16.76 18.01 7.50
C LEU A 226 -16.45 17.26 6.21
N ASN A 227 -16.37 15.93 6.29
CA ASN A 227 -16.32 15.06 5.11
C ASN A 227 -17.74 14.87 4.53
N ARG A 228 -18.43 15.98 4.24
CA ARG A 228 -19.77 15.97 3.62
C ARG A 228 -19.68 16.71 2.29
N PRO A 229 -20.10 16.08 1.18
CA PRO A 229 -20.19 16.78 -0.10
C PRO A 229 -21.29 17.84 -0.13
N PHE A 230 -22.18 17.85 0.88
CA PHE A 230 -23.30 18.77 1.01
C PHE A 230 -23.26 19.51 2.36
N PRO A 231 -23.69 20.78 2.40
CA PRO A 231 -23.87 21.50 3.66
C PRO A 231 -24.89 20.78 4.55
N PRO A 232 -24.74 20.84 5.89
CA PRO A 232 -25.76 20.32 6.80
C PRO A 232 -27.11 20.99 6.54
N ALA A 233 -28.21 20.27 6.79
CA ALA A 233 -29.55 20.86 6.72
C ALA A 233 -29.63 22.05 7.68
N GLU A 234 -30.18 23.18 7.21
CA GLU A 234 -30.47 24.33 8.05
C GLU A 234 -31.51 23.90 9.09
N GLY A 235 -31.17 24.06 10.38
CA GLY A 235 -32.06 23.80 11.51
C GLY A 235 -32.89 25.02 11.88
#